data_AF-A0A257NIR8-F1
#
_entry.id   AF-A0A257NIR8-F1
#
_cell.length_a   1.000
_cell.length_b   1.000
_cell.length_c   1.000
_cell.angle_alpha   90.00
_cell.angle_beta   90.00
_cell.angle_gamma   90.00
#
_symmetry.space_group_name_H-M   'P 1'
#
loop_
_entity.id
_entity.type
_entity.pdbx_description
1 polymer ?
#
loop_
_entity_poly.entity_id
_entity_poly.type
_entity_poly.pdbx_seq_one_letter_code
_entity_poly.pdbx_strand_id
1 'polypeptide(L)'
;MYFMIKAEMADVKAVNYVIKHARLIPVDRRSGHDALAVGVQRLREGELIGMHPEATISRSFELREFKTGAARMALEARVPIVPIIVWGAHRIWPKDHPKKVWRNKVPITVAAGRPLLPQGNPEQLNVALRNALTGLLYQVQEEYPHPEGENWVPRRLGGAAPTQEDSQAIRLAELQERVQRYGTDGVTRPGQNQSGKH
;
A
#
# COMPACT_ATOMS: atom_id res chain seq x y z
N MET A 1 -2.70 -17.99 -3.01
CA MET A 1 -2.75 -16.52 -2.77
C MET A 1 -1.42 -16.05 -2.22
N TYR A 2 -0.75 -15.22 -2.99
CA TYR A 2 0.50 -14.57 -2.66
C TYR A 2 0.29 -13.10 -2.33
N PHE A 3 1.20 -12.51 -1.55
CA PHE A 3 1.31 -11.05 -1.49
C PHE A 3 2.71 -10.60 -1.87
N MET A 4 2.78 -9.46 -2.54
CA MET A 4 4.05 -8.76 -2.72
C MET A 4 4.30 -7.85 -1.53
N ILE A 5 5.37 -8.14 -0.81
CA ILE A 5 5.82 -7.37 0.37
C ILE A 5 7.25 -6.91 0.17
N LYS A 6 7.58 -5.80 0.83
CA LYS A 6 8.95 -5.30 0.88
C LYS A 6 9.85 -6.39 1.49
N ALA A 7 10.98 -6.69 0.85
CA ALA A 7 11.92 -7.70 1.33
C ALA A 7 12.30 -7.51 2.82
N GLU A 8 12.51 -6.27 3.27
CA GLU A 8 12.82 -5.92 4.67
C GLU A 8 11.72 -6.28 5.70
N MET A 9 10.46 -6.45 5.28
CA MET A 9 9.37 -6.83 6.18
C MET A 9 9.41 -8.32 6.56
N ALA A 10 10.19 -9.13 5.84
CA ALA A 10 10.43 -10.53 6.19
C ALA A 10 11.18 -10.70 7.53
N ASP A 11 11.95 -9.70 7.94
CA ASP A 11 12.80 -9.76 9.13
C ASP A 11 12.08 -9.42 10.45
N VAL A 12 10.85 -8.92 10.39
CA VAL A 12 10.07 -8.58 11.60
C VAL A 12 9.44 -9.84 12.17
N LYS A 13 9.90 -10.32 13.34
CA LYS A 13 9.50 -11.61 13.96
C LYS A 13 7.99 -11.88 14.05
N ALA A 14 7.16 -10.87 14.34
CA ALA A 14 5.70 -11.02 14.39
C ALA A 14 5.06 -11.13 12.99
N VAL A 15 5.64 -10.46 12.00
CA VAL A 15 5.23 -10.58 10.59
C VAL A 15 5.73 -11.92 10.04
N ASN A 16 6.91 -12.39 10.43
CA ASN A 16 7.51 -13.67 10.04
C ASN A 16 6.59 -14.89 10.26
N TYR A 17 5.79 -14.94 11.34
CA TYR A 17 4.84 -16.04 11.57
C TYR A 17 3.69 -16.06 10.56
N VAL A 18 3.11 -14.89 10.25
CA VAL A 18 2.10 -14.73 9.19
C VAL A 18 2.75 -14.95 7.81
N ILE A 19 4.01 -14.54 7.65
CA ILE A 19 4.80 -14.66 6.43
C ILE A 19 5.14 -16.10 6.09
N LYS A 20 5.39 -16.96 7.07
CA LYS A 20 5.67 -18.39 6.83
C LYS A 20 4.43 -19.17 6.37
N HIS A 21 3.23 -18.66 6.65
CA HIS A 21 1.97 -19.31 6.30
C HIS A 21 1.23 -18.63 5.13
N ALA A 22 1.61 -17.41 4.77
CA ALA A 22 1.18 -16.72 3.56
C ALA A 22 2.26 -16.87 2.48
N ARG A 23 1.93 -17.41 1.30
CA ARG A 23 2.89 -17.62 0.21
C ARG A 23 3.40 -16.26 -0.32
N LEU A 24 4.49 -15.68 0.17
CA LEU A 24 4.86 -14.30 -0.19
C LEU A 24 5.90 -14.26 -1.30
N ILE A 25 5.77 -13.26 -2.18
CA ILE A 25 6.78 -12.93 -3.20
C ILE A 25 7.56 -11.73 -2.65
N PRO A 26 8.79 -11.92 -2.12
CA PRO A 26 9.59 -10.82 -1.65
C PRO A 26 9.99 -9.94 -2.82
N VAL A 27 9.69 -8.64 -2.73
CA VAL A 27 10.06 -7.66 -3.75
C VAL A 27 11.21 -6.82 -3.22
N ASP A 28 12.39 -7.01 -3.81
CA ASP A 28 13.47 -6.04 -3.68
C ASP A 28 13.23 -4.89 -4.67
N ARG A 29 13.10 -3.67 -4.14
CA ARG A 29 12.93 -2.45 -4.96
C ARG A 29 14.18 -2.14 -5.79
N ARG A 30 15.34 -2.69 -5.40
CA ARG A 30 16.61 -2.57 -6.13
C ARG A 30 16.63 -3.45 -7.38
N SER A 31 16.00 -4.63 -7.34
CA SER A 31 15.94 -5.62 -8.43
C SER A 31 14.50 -5.86 -8.93
N GLY A 32 13.72 -4.79 -9.14
CA GLY A 32 12.29 -4.87 -9.44
C GLY A 32 11.90 -5.59 -10.74
N HIS A 33 12.83 -5.98 -11.61
CA HIS A 33 12.55 -6.77 -12.82
C HIS A 33 12.30 -8.26 -12.49
N ASP A 34 13.03 -8.82 -11.55
CA ASP A 34 12.91 -10.24 -11.20
C ASP A 34 11.57 -10.53 -10.49
N ALA A 35 11.13 -9.60 -9.63
CA ALA A 35 9.84 -9.70 -8.94
C ALA A 35 8.64 -9.60 -9.90
N LEU A 36 8.75 -8.81 -10.97
CA LEU A 36 7.70 -8.68 -11.98
C LEU A 36 7.52 -10.00 -12.73
N ALA A 37 8.62 -10.58 -13.23
CA ALA A 37 8.60 -11.84 -13.98
C ALA A 37 8.03 -12.99 -13.14
N VAL A 38 8.46 -13.11 -11.87
CA VAL A 38 7.92 -14.10 -10.93
C VAL A 38 6.43 -13.86 -10.70
N GLY A 39 6.01 -12.61 -10.49
CA GLY A 39 4.60 -12.26 -10.33
C GLY A 39 3.75 -12.66 -11.54
N VAL A 40 4.19 -12.34 -12.75
CA VAL A 40 3.51 -12.72 -14.01
C VAL A 40 3.39 -14.23 -14.13
N GLN A 41 4.47 -14.98 -13.86
CA GLN A 41 4.44 -16.43 -13.89
C GLN A 41 3.38 -17.00 -12.93
N ARG A 42 3.37 -16.55 -11.67
CA ARG A 42 2.38 -17.01 -10.68
C ARG A 42 0.94 -16.69 -11.10
N LEU A 43 0.70 -15.50 -11.65
CA LEU A 43 -0.62 -15.14 -12.16
C LEU A 43 -1.06 -16.07 -13.31
N ARG A 44 -0.15 -16.44 -14.22
CA ARG A 44 -0.42 -17.40 -15.30
C ARG A 44 -0.67 -18.82 -14.78
N GLU A 45 -0.06 -19.19 -13.65
CA GLU A 45 -0.33 -20.46 -12.94
C GLU A 45 -1.69 -20.46 -12.20
N GLY A 46 -2.48 -19.38 -12.30
CA GLY A 46 -3.80 -19.27 -11.68
C GLY A 46 -3.76 -18.83 -10.21
N GLU A 47 -2.62 -18.35 -9.74
CA GLU A 47 -2.46 -17.88 -8.37
C GLU A 47 -2.87 -16.42 -8.21
N LEU A 48 -3.46 -16.09 -7.05
CA LEU A 48 -3.81 -14.70 -6.71
C LEU A 48 -2.60 -13.95 -6.17
N ILE A 49 -2.43 -12.68 -6.54
CA ILE A 49 -1.41 -11.81 -5.95
C ILE A 49 -2.05 -10.55 -5.36
N GLY A 50 -1.92 -10.37 -4.05
CA GLY A 50 -2.28 -9.15 -3.34
C GLY A 50 -1.13 -8.14 -3.35
N MET A 51 -1.46 -6.88 -3.62
CA MET A 51 -0.46 -5.83 -3.75
C MET A 51 -1.00 -4.45 -3.39
N HIS A 52 -0.12 -3.63 -2.82
CA HIS A 52 -0.42 -2.24 -2.46
C HIS A 52 0.21 -1.31 -3.51
N PRO A 53 -0.58 -0.75 -4.45
CA PRO A 53 -0.03 0.05 -5.55
C PRO A 53 0.60 1.37 -5.07
N GLU A 54 0.18 1.86 -3.91
CA GLU A 54 0.71 3.05 -3.23
C GLU A 54 2.09 2.82 -2.57
N ALA A 55 2.55 1.56 -2.50
CA ALA A 55 3.83 1.12 -1.92
C ALA A 55 4.06 1.46 -0.43
N THR A 56 3.27 2.33 0.20
CA THR A 56 3.28 2.67 1.64
C THR A 56 1.90 3.27 2.01
N ILE A 57 1.41 2.97 3.21
CA ILE A 57 0.16 3.56 3.73
C ILE A 57 0.43 5.03 4.11
N SER A 58 -0.31 5.97 3.52
CA SER A 58 -0.26 7.39 3.91
C SER A 58 -0.86 7.62 5.29
N ARG A 59 -0.27 8.55 6.06
CA ARG A 59 -0.79 9.02 7.35
C ARG A 59 -2.03 9.90 7.21
N SER A 60 -2.26 10.45 6.02
CA SER A 60 -3.46 11.21 5.69
C SER A 60 -4.68 10.34 5.44
N PHE A 61 -4.48 9.02 5.32
CA PHE A 61 -5.50 8.05 4.91
C PHE A 61 -6.18 8.37 3.57
N GLU A 62 -5.46 9.09 2.72
CA GLU A 62 -5.83 9.40 1.34
C GLU A 62 -4.86 8.70 0.39
N LEU A 63 -5.33 8.32 -0.81
CA LEU A 63 -4.52 7.59 -1.78
C LEU A 63 -3.51 8.50 -2.50
N ARG A 64 -2.23 8.13 -2.42
CA ARG A 64 -1.15 8.76 -3.20
C ARG A 64 -1.09 8.28 -4.65
N GLU A 65 -0.01 8.65 -5.33
CA GLU A 65 0.34 8.13 -6.65
C GLU A 65 0.65 6.64 -6.59
N PHE A 66 0.17 5.92 -7.60
CA PHE A 66 0.36 4.48 -7.70
C PHE A 66 1.54 4.16 -8.61
N LYS A 67 2.33 3.17 -8.21
CA LYS A 67 3.36 2.61 -9.08
C LYS A 67 2.69 1.68 -10.12
N THR A 68 3.18 1.68 -11.35
CA THR A 68 2.60 0.95 -12.48
C THR A 68 2.83 -0.57 -12.47
N GLY A 69 3.55 -1.10 -11.48
CA GLY A 69 3.87 -2.53 -11.40
C GLY A 69 2.64 -3.44 -11.46
N ALA A 70 1.54 -3.06 -10.78
CA ALA A 70 0.28 -3.81 -10.79
C ALA A 70 -0.30 -3.93 -12.20
N ALA A 71 -0.40 -2.79 -12.86
CA ALA A 71 -0.93 -2.69 -14.21
C ALA A 71 -0.07 -3.49 -15.20
N ARG A 72 1.26 -3.40 -15.08
CA ARG A 72 2.20 -4.16 -15.93
C ARG A 72 2.01 -5.67 -15.79
N MET A 73 1.95 -6.19 -14.56
CA MET A 73 1.75 -7.63 -14.35
C MET A 73 0.39 -8.10 -14.88
N ALA A 74 -0.67 -7.35 -14.64
CA ALA A 74 -2.00 -7.71 -15.12
C ALA A 74 -2.07 -7.74 -16.66
N LEU A 75 -1.47 -6.76 -17.33
CA LEU A 75 -1.38 -6.69 -18.78
C LEU A 75 -0.57 -7.86 -19.36
N GLU A 76 0.57 -8.18 -18.76
CA GLU A 76 1.46 -9.24 -19.24
C GLU A 76 0.92 -10.65 -18.96
N ALA A 77 0.28 -10.85 -17.81
CA ALA A 77 -0.36 -12.11 -17.44
C ALA A 77 -1.78 -12.27 -18.03
N ARG A 78 -2.36 -11.21 -18.61
CA ARG A 78 -3.73 -11.16 -19.14
C ARG A 78 -4.79 -11.55 -18.11
N VAL A 79 -4.63 -11.08 -16.87
CA VAL A 79 -5.57 -11.30 -15.76
C VAL A 79 -6.19 -9.99 -15.27
N PRO A 80 -7.43 -10.01 -14.76
CA PRO A 80 -8.07 -8.81 -14.22
C PRO A 80 -7.47 -8.37 -12.88
N ILE A 81 -7.57 -7.07 -12.58
CA ILE A 81 -7.25 -6.50 -11.27
C ILE A 81 -8.55 -6.28 -10.49
N VAL A 82 -8.63 -6.77 -9.25
CA VAL A 82 -9.76 -6.50 -8.36
C VAL A 82 -9.36 -5.41 -7.35
N PRO A 83 -9.95 -4.21 -7.42
CA PRO A 83 -9.68 -3.15 -6.44
C PRO A 83 -10.26 -3.54 -5.07
N ILE A 84 -9.46 -3.48 -4.00
CA ILE A 84 -9.91 -3.78 -2.63
C ILE A 84 -9.43 -2.68 -1.68
N ILE A 85 -10.35 -2.16 -0.86
CA ILE A 85 -10.07 -1.26 0.26
C ILE A 85 -10.32 -1.99 1.57
N VAL A 86 -9.39 -1.83 2.52
CA VAL A 86 -9.53 -2.30 3.90
C VAL A 86 -9.41 -1.09 4.81
N TRP A 87 -10.46 -0.79 5.57
CA TRP A 87 -10.53 0.36 6.47
C TRP A 87 -10.76 -0.06 7.93
N GLY A 88 -10.29 0.75 8.87
CA GLY A 88 -10.36 0.47 10.31
C GLY A 88 -9.20 -0.35 10.87
N ALA A 89 -8.55 -1.21 10.07
CA ALA A 89 -7.39 -2.01 10.53
C ALA A 89 -6.21 -1.15 11.03
N HIS A 90 -6.00 0.03 10.44
CA HIS A 90 -4.96 0.98 10.84
C HIS A 90 -5.15 1.54 12.26
N ARG A 91 -6.35 1.41 12.86
CA ARG A 91 -6.66 1.88 14.23
C ARG A 91 -6.21 0.90 15.31
N ILE A 92 -6.01 -0.36 14.97
CA ILE A 92 -5.55 -1.41 15.91
C ILE A 92 -4.03 -1.27 16.12
N TRP A 93 -3.31 -1.01 15.02
CA TRP A 93 -1.86 -0.86 15.01
C TRP A 93 -1.44 0.46 14.32
N PRO A 94 -1.74 1.61 14.93
CA PRO A 94 -1.32 2.89 14.38
C PRO A 94 0.21 3.05 14.44
N LYS A 95 0.79 3.78 13.48
CA LYS A 95 2.24 3.95 13.35
C LYS A 95 2.85 4.85 14.42
N ASP A 96 2.14 5.91 14.81
CA ASP A 96 2.64 6.98 15.70
C ASP A 96 1.84 7.13 17.01
N HIS A 97 0.95 6.17 17.29
CA HIS A 97 0.09 6.18 18.47
C HIS A 97 0.20 4.87 19.25
N PRO A 98 -0.13 4.87 20.56
CA PRO A 98 -0.13 3.66 21.36
C PRO A 98 -1.04 2.59 20.74
N LYS A 99 -0.49 1.39 20.56
CA LYS A 99 -1.18 0.26 19.94
C LYS A 99 -2.33 -0.20 20.80
N LYS A 100 -3.52 -0.30 20.21
CA LYS A 100 -4.71 -0.83 20.87
C LYS A 100 -4.87 -2.28 20.39
N VAL A 101 -4.13 -3.20 21.02
CA VAL A 101 -4.04 -4.63 20.62
C VAL A 101 -4.89 -5.57 21.48
N TRP A 102 -5.47 -5.08 22.58
CA TRP A 102 -6.30 -5.90 23.47
C TRP A 102 -7.76 -5.44 23.50
N ARG A 103 -8.69 -6.36 23.18
CA ARG A 103 -10.16 -6.23 23.25
C ARG A 103 -10.73 -4.95 22.59
N ASN A 104 -10.30 -4.69 21.37
CA ASN A 104 -10.66 -3.51 20.59
C ASN A 104 -11.85 -3.87 19.71
N LYS A 105 -13.05 -3.35 20.00
CA LYS A 105 -14.23 -3.48 19.13
C LYS A 105 -14.16 -2.54 17.93
N VAL A 106 -12.99 -2.46 17.28
CA VAL A 106 -12.79 -1.60 16.12
C VAL A 106 -13.47 -2.27 14.92
N PRO A 107 -14.48 -1.63 14.29
CA PRO A 107 -15.08 -2.20 13.09
C PRO A 107 -14.05 -2.20 11.95
N ILE A 108 -13.95 -3.30 11.21
CA ILE A 108 -13.09 -3.37 10.01
C ILE A 108 -14.03 -3.51 8.82
N THR A 109 -13.91 -2.60 7.87
CA THR A 109 -14.70 -2.61 6.63
C THR A 109 -13.80 -3.04 5.49
N VAL A 110 -14.25 -4.02 4.70
CA VAL A 110 -13.59 -4.45 3.47
C VAL A 110 -14.55 -4.22 2.31
N ALA A 111 -14.13 -3.43 1.33
CA ALA A 111 -14.91 -3.18 0.13
C ALA A 111 -14.11 -3.65 -1.10
N ALA A 112 -14.77 -4.40 -1.98
CA ALA A 112 -14.21 -4.86 -3.24
C ALA A 112 -14.95 -4.20 -4.40
N GLY A 113 -14.20 -3.65 -5.35
CA GLY A 113 -14.72 -3.04 -6.56
C GLY A 113 -14.93 -4.03 -7.68
N ARG A 114 -15.46 -3.52 -8.79
CA ARG A 114 -15.58 -4.28 -10.03
C ARG A 114 -14.19 -4.64 -10.58
N PRO A 115 -14.01 -5.87 -11.11
CA PRO A 115 -12.76 -6.24 -11.77
C PRO A 115 -12.45 -5.33 -12.95
N LEU A 116 -11.20 -4.87 -13.03
CA LEU A 116 -10.66 -4.11 -14.14
C LEU A 116 -9.94 -5.06 -15.10
N LEU A 117 -10.40 -5.10 -16.34
CA LEU A 117 -9.78 -5.95 -17.36
C LEU A 117 -8.41 -5.39 -17.80
N PRO A 118 -7.44 -6.26 -18.14
CA PRO A 118 -6.10 -5.85 -18.52
C PRO A 118 -6.07 -5.34 -19.97
N GLN A 119 -6.48 -4.09 -20.16
CA GLN A 119 -6.57 -3.43 -21.47
C GLN A 119 -5.81 -2.10 -21.49
N GLY A 120 -5.48 -1.62 -22.70
CA GLY A 120 -4.73 -0.38 -22.90
C GLY A 120 -3.25 -0.52 -22.54
N ASN A 121 -2.66 0.58 -22.07
CA ASN A 121 -1.28 0.62 -21.58
C ASN A 121 -1.22 0.66 -20.04
N PRO A 122 -0.04 0.41 -19.43
CA PRO A 122 0.10 0.36 -17.98
C PRO A 122 -0.34 1.64 -17.26
N GLU A 123 -0.09 2.81 -17.86
CA GLU A 123 -0.42 4.11 -17.28
C GLU A 123 -1.94 4.33 -17.23
N GLN A 124 -2.64 4.02 -18.32
CA GLN A 124 -4.10 4.09 -18.42
C GLN A 124 -4.78 3.15 -17.41
N LEU A 125 -4.32 1.89 -17.33
CA LEU A 125 -4.86 0.93 -16.38
C LEU A 125 -4.57 1.34 -14.94
N ASN A 126 -3.42 1.95 -14.67
CA ASN A 126 -3.05 2.46 -13.34
C ASN A 126 -3.94 3.65 -12.93
N VAL A 127 -4.27 4.56 -13.85
CA VAL A 127 -5.23 5.64 -13.61
C VAL A 127 -6.64 5.09 -13.33
N ALA A 128 -7.10 4.11 -14.12
CA ALA A 128 -8.39 3.47 -13.90
C ALA A 128 -8.45 2.77 -12.53
N LEU A 129 -7.39 2.06 -12.15
CA LEU A 129 -7.25 1.43 -10.84
C LEU A 129 -7.29 2.46 -9.71
N ARG A 130 -6.57 3.58 -9.85
CA ARG A 130 -6.59 4.65 -8.86
C ARG A 130 -7.99 5.23 -8.70
N ASN A 131 -8.67 5.56 -9.79
CA ASN A 131 -10.02 6.11 -9.74
C ASN A 131 -11.00 5.13 -9.07
N ALA A 132 -10.92 3.84 -9.40
CA ALA A 132 -11.74 2.80 -8.78
C ALA A 132 -11.48 2.69 -7.26
N LEU A 133 -10.21 2.67 -6.84
CA LEU A 133 -9.85 2.63 -5.41
C LEU A 133 -10.25 3.91 -4.67
N THR A 134 -10.13 5.10 -5.30
CA THR A 134 -10.56 6.37 -4.71
C THR A 134 -12.07 6.36 -4.45
N GLY A 135 -12.87 5.93 -5.43
CA GLY A 135 -14.32 5.83 -5.26
C GLY A 135 -14.72 4.90 -4.12
N LEU A 136 -14.10 3.71 -4.05
CA LEU A 136 -14.31 2.77 -2.95
C LEU A 136 -13.87 3.34 -1.60
N LEU A 137 -12.73 4.02 -1.56
CA LEU A 137 -12.21 4.60 -0.34
C LEU A 137 -13.17 5.64 0.22
N TYR A 138 -13.66 6.55 -0.63
CA TYR A 138 -14.59 7.59 -0.20
C TYR A 138 -15.89 7.00 0.30
N GLN A 139 -16.46 6.03 -0.42
CA GLN A 139 -17.65 5.32 0.03
C GLN A 139 -17.42 4.68 1.41
N VAL A 140 -16.34 3.92 1.58
CA VAL A 140 -16.02 3.27 2.84
C VAL A 140 -15.80 4.27 3.96
N GLN A 141 -15.14 5.40 3.70
CA GLN A 141 -14.90 6.43 4.70
C GLN A 141 -16.19 7.14 5.14
N GLU A 142 -17.10 7.42 4.20
CA GLU A 142 -18.39 8.07 4.46
C GLU A 142 -19.34 7.18 5.27
N GLU A 143 -19.35 5.87 4.98
CA GLU A 143 -20.15 4.90 5.73
C GLU A 143 -19.56 4.57 7.11
N TYR A 144 -18.31 4.95 7.36
CA TYR A 144 -17.61 4.63 8.60
C TYR A 144 -17.76 5.76 9.63
N PRO A 145 -17.83 5.45 10.94
CA PRO A 145 -17.93 6.49 11.97
C PRO A 145 -16.81 7.54 11.87
N HIS A 146 -17.16 8.82 11.97
CA HIS A 146 -16.22 9.94 11.86
C HIS A 146 -16.28 10.85 13.11
N PRO A 147 -15.90 10.35 14.30
CA PRO A 147 -15.78 11.19 15.50
C PRO A 147 -14.81 12.37 15.26
N GLU A 148 -15.23 13.56 15.67
CA GLU A 148 -14.46 14.79 15.51
C GLU A 148 -13.12 14.72 16.27
N GLY A 149 -12.07 15.28 15.68
CA GLY A 149 -10.75 15.40 16.32
C GLY A 149 -9.95 14.10 16.42
N GLU A 150 -10.46 12.98 15.91
CA GLU A 150 -9.73 11.72 15.91
C GLU A 150 -8.65 11.68 14.81
N ASN A 151 -7.43 11.27 15.18
CA ASN A 151 -6.25 11.33 14.31
C ASN A 151 -6.28 10.34 13.14
N TRP A 152 -7.23 9.40 13.13
CA TRP A 152 -7.44 8.43 12.05
C TRP A 152 -8.56 8.84 11.09
N VAL A 153 -9.29 9.92 11.41
CA VAL A 153 -10.33 10.47 10.56
C VAL A 153 -9.68 11.52 9.63
N PRO A 154 -9.86 11.41 8.29
CA PRO A 154 -9.34 12.40 7.34
C PRO A 154 -9.84 13.83 7.65
N ARG A 155 -9.01 14.84 7.36
CA ARG A 155 -9.36 16.27 7.53
C ARG A 155 -10.63 16.67 6.78
N ARG A 156 -10.81 16.12 5.58
CA ARG A 156 -12.02 16.31 4.75
C ARG A 156 -13.31 15.91 5.46
N LEU A 157 -13.23 15.00 6.43
CA LEU A 157 -14.35 14.49 7.22
C LEU A 157 -14.39 15.07 8.64
N GLY A 158 -13.69 16.17 8.91
CA GLY A 158 -13.66 16.82 10.23
C GLY A 158 -12.73 16.16 11.25
N GLY A 159 -11.86 15.26 10.81
CA GLY A 159 -10.88 14.60 11.66
C GLY A 159 -9.58 15.37 11.85
N ALA A 160 -8.67 14.79 12.63
CA ALA A 160 -7.36 15.37 12.93
C ALA A 160 -6.18 14.70 12.21
N ALA A 161 -6.45 13.79 11.25
CA ALA A 161 -5.36 13.16 10.48
C ALA A 161 -4.45 14.21 9.82
N PRO A 162 -3.15 13.93 9.65
CA PRO A 162 -2.25 14.80 8.89
C PRO A 162 -2.77 15.04 7.47
N THR A 163 -2.48 16.21 6.89
CA THR A 163 -2.76 16.44 5.47
C THR A 163 -1.85 15.55 4.59
N GLN A 164 -2.13 15.48 3.28
CA GLN A 164 -1.23 14.79 2.37
C GLN A 164 0.17 15.41 2.36
N GLU A 165 0.26 16.75 2.42
CA GLU A 165 1.52 17.49 2.47
C GLU A 165 2.27 17.19 3.76
N ASP A 166 1.60 17.24 4.92
CA ASP A 166 2.20 16.87 6.20
C ASP A 166 2.70 15.42 6.18
N SER A 167 1.89 14.51 5.64
CA SER A 167 2.24 13.09 5.53
C SER A 167 3.48 12.86 4.65
N GLN A 168 3.62 13.63 3.57
CA GLN A 168 4.80 13.62 2.72
C GLN A 168 6.03 14.17 3.46
N ALA A 169 5.89 15.30 4.16
CA ALA A 169 6.97 15.91 4.94
C ALA A 169 7.48 14.97 6.04
N ILE A 170 6.57 14.36 6.82
CA ILE A 170 6.92 13.37 7.85
C ILE A 170 7.64 12.18 7.21
N ARG A 171 7.18 11.73 6.03
CA ARG A 171 7.82 10.61 5.33
C ARG A 171 9.24 10.94 4.88
N LEU A 172 9.46 12.15 4.37
CA LEU A 172 10.78 12.59 3.92
C LEU A 172 11.77 12.66 5.10
N ALA A 173 11.32 13.19 6.25
CA ALA A 173 12.11 13.22 7.47
C ALA A 173 12.50 11.81 7.95
N GLU A 174 11.58 10.83 7.92
CA GLU A 174 11.90 9.43 8.26
C GLU A 174 12.95 8.80 7.33
N LEU A 175 12.86 9.08 6.02
CA LEU A 175 13.82 8.57 5.04
C LEU A 175 15.20 9.16 5.31
N GLN A 176 15.28 10.46 5.61
CA GLN A 176 16.52 11.13 5.99
C GLN A 176 17.11 10.56 7.28
N GLU A 177 16.31 10.36 8.33
CA GLU A 177 16.77 9.75 9.58
C GLU A 177 17.30 8.33 9.36
N ARG A 178 16.65 7.54 8.50
CA ARG A 178 17.15 6.20 8.13
C ARG A 178 18.49 6.25 7.41
N VAL A 179 18.68 7.19 6.49
CA VAL A 179 19.99 7.40 5.84
C VAL A 179 21.06 7.74 6.87
N GLN A 180 20.75 8.63 7.82
CA GLN A 180 21.69 8.99 8.88
C GLN A 180 22.02 7.82 9.80
N ARG A 181 21.02 7.01 10.18
CA ARG A 181 21.21 5.90 11.13
C ARG A 181 21.81 4.65 10.49
N TYR A 182 21.47 4.35 9.23
CA TYR A 182 21.76 3.07 8.58
C TYR A 182 22.52 3.19 7.26
N GLY A 183 22.89 4.40 6.83
CA GLY A 183 23.57 4.66 5.55
C GLY A 183 22.69 4.45 4.31
N THR A 184 21.42 4.09 4.48
CA THR A 184 20.47 3.88 3.38
C THR A 184 19.02 4.14 3.84
N ASP A 185 18.19 4.65 2.94
CA ASP A 185 16.75 4.84 3.18
C ASP A 185 15.93 3.55 2.94
N GLY A 186 16.55 2.54 2.31
CA GLY A 186 15.91 1.30 1.87
C GLY A 186 14.90 1.51 0.73
N VAL A 187 15.02 2.62 -0.02
CA VAL A 187 14.12 2.95 -1.15
C VAL A 187 14.91 3.44 -2.37
N THR A 188 15.96 4.24 -2.19
CA THR A 188 16.81 4.78 -3.26
C THR A 188 17.84 3.76 -3.71
N ARG A 189 18.05 3.64 -5.04
CA ARG A 189 19.08 2.77 -5.63
C ARG A 189 20.47 3.40 -5.47
N PRO A 190 21.55 2.62 -5.24
CA PRO A 190 22.91 3.13 -5.28
C PRO A 190 23.20 3.79 -6.64
N GLY A 191 23.65 5.04 -6.65
CA GLY A 191 23.99 5.79 -7.87
C GLY A 191 22.89 6.64 -8.49
N GLN A 192 21.68 6.70 -7.93
CA GLN A 192 20.68 7.72 -8.30
C GLN A 192 20.66 8.85 -7.25
N ASN A 193 20.83 10.10 -7.70
CA ASN A 193 20.57 11.26 -6.84
C ASN A 193 19.09 11.34 -6.47
N GLN A 194 18.82 11.74 -5.22
CA GLN A 194 17.47 12.01 -4.71
C GLN A 194 16.85 13.20 -5.46
N SER A 195 16.34 12.98 -6.67
CA SER A 195 15.39 13.91 -7.27
C SER A 195 14.03 13.66 -6.64
N GLY A 196 13.76 14.40 -5.56
CA GLY A 196 12.53 14.32 -4.81
C GLY A 196 11.31 14.55 -5.69
N LYS A 197 10.48 13.49 -5.82
CA LYS A 197 9.02 13.46 -5.98
C LYS A 197 8.66 11.99 -6.24
N HIS A 198 8.16 11.30 -5.22
CA HIS A 198 7.78 9.90 -5.28
C HIS A 198 6.48 9.61 -4.55
#